data_AF-K9R6V6-F1
#
_entry.id   AF-K9R6V6-F1
#
_cell.length_a   1.000
_cell.length_b   1.000
_cell.length_c   1.000
_cell.angle_alpha   90.00
_cell.angle_beta   90.00
_cell.angle_gamma   90.00
#
_symmetry.space_group_name_H-M   'P 1'
#
loop_
_entity.id
_entity.type
_entity.pdbx_description
1 polymer ?
#
loop_
_entity_poly.entity_id
_entity_poly.type
_entity_poly.pdbx_seq_one_letter_code
_entity_poly.pdbx_strand_id
1 'polypeptide(L)'
;MHKNHLNRKWQLFLAAMLVTLTACNSPTATNSNSDTSSPANTINSPENSPTATDNNTNVDASRLISTQGIGDARLGMTYGELKKALDSKTTYEVKSPFMVDFDAIAVNQDGKTLYYITYPSTDTFSDSSKIETITTENPDFLTDKGVGVGKKIKDAETAYGKATLGYHTQNESREYVTFANQPSDISFRPLTPPGKFAGIYKSPLKEYNETDQFKQDTVIKSVSVLSRN
;
A
#
# COMPACT_ATOMS: atom_id res chain seq x y z
N MET A 1 25.37 -35.32 -13.18
CA MET A 1 24.79 -34.96 -14.50
C MET A 1 23.30 -35.23 -14.37
N HIS A 2 22.34 -34.31 -14.36
CA HIS A 2 22.18 -33.02 -15.01
C HIS A 2 21.56 -32.01 -14.01
N LYS A 3 22.09 -30.80 -13.92
CA LYS A 3 21.44 -29.67 -13.26
C LYS A 3 20.69 -28.88 -14.34
N ASN A 4 19.37 -28.88 -14.31
CA ASN A 4 18.57 -27.95 -15.10
C ASN A 4 18.52 -26.61 -14.37
N HIS A 5 19.38 -25.69 -14.80
CA HIS A 5 19.21 -24.26 -14.56
C HIS A 5 18.01 -23.79 -15.39
N LEU A 6 16.94 -23.34 -14.74
CA LEU A 6 15.94 -22.51 -15.39
C LEU A 6 15.73 -21.24 -14.57
N ASN A 7 16.45 -20.20 -14.99
CA ASN A 7 16.20 -18.80 -14.65
C ASN A 7 14.75 -18.45 -14.98
N ARG A 8 13.87 -18.36 -13.98
CA ARG A 8 12.57 -17.71 -14.12
C ARG A 8 12.70 -16.26 -13.68
N LYS A 9 13.01 -15.41 -14.67
CA LYS A 9 12.86 -13.96 -14.58
C LYS A 9 11.39 -13.65 -14.29
N TRP A 10 11.15 -12.88 -13.23
CA TRP A 10 9.85 -12.35 -12.88
C TRP A 10 9.36 -11.41 -13.98
N GLN A 11 8.21 -11.69 -14.59
CA GLN A 11 7.48 -10.73 -15.41
C GLN A 11 6.19 -10.37 -14.69
N LEU A 12 6.22 -9.24 -13.97
CA LEU A 12 5.01 -8.50 -13.63
C LEU A 12 4.56 -7.74 -14.89
N PHE A 13 3.51 -8.24 -15.54
CA PHE A 13 2.85 -7.53 -16.63
C PHE A 13 1.85 -6.52 -16.05
N LEU A 14 2.20 -5.23 -16.11
CA LEU A 14 1.19 -4.17 -16.15
C LEU A 14 0.71 -4.03 -17.60
N ALA A 15 -0.55 -4.34 -17.85
CA ALA A 15 -1.22 -3.98 -19.09
C ALA A 15 -1.49 -2.46 -19.08
N ALA A 16 -0.64 -1.70 -19.76
CA ALA A 16 -0.90 -0.30 -20.07
C ALA A 16 -1.90 -0.21 -21.23
N MET A 17 -3.12 0.21 -20.95
CA MET A 17 -4.11 0.53 -21.99
C MET A 17 -3.85 1.97 -22.46
N LEU A 18 -3.22 2.09 -23.63
CA LEU A 18 -3.00 3.36 -24.33
C LEU A 18 -4.32 3.77 -25.03
N VAL A 19 -5.01 4.77 -24.50
CA VAL A 19 -6.12 5.43 -25.21
C VAL A 19 -5.57 6.68 -25.88
N THR A 20 -5.50 6.64 -27.21
CA THR A 20 -5.17 7.78 -28.06
C THR A 20 -6.41 8.65 -28.26
N LEU A 21 -6.33 9.93 -27.87
CA LEU A 21 -7.25 10.97 -28.30
C LEU A 21 -6.44 12.08 -28.98
N THR A 22 -6.47 12.07 -30.31
CA THR A 22 -6.12 13.20 -31.17
C THR A 22 -7.39 13.96 -31.53
N ALA A 23 -7.44 15.26 -31.21
CA ALA A 23 -8.08 16.26 -32.07
C ALA A 23 -7.68 17.69 -31.64
N CYS A 24 -7.09 18.42 -32.58
CA CYS A 24 -6.83 19.85 -32.54
C CYS A 24 -8.12 20.66 -32.74
N ASN A 25 -8.24 21.81 -32.09
CA ASN A 25 -8.33 23.15 -32.71
C ASN A 25 -9.07 24.14 -31.79
N SER A 26 -8.40 25.25 -31.52
CA SER A 26 -9.03 26.52 -31.15
C SER A 26 -9.45 27.28 -32.42
N PRO A 27 -10.45 28.16 -32.32
CA PRO A 27 -10.19 29.53 -32.77
C PRO A 27 -10.69 30.61 -31.81
N THR A 28 -9.98 31.73 -31.92
CA THR A 28 -10.03 33.06 -31.31
C THR A 28 -11.40 33.75 -31.35
N ALA A 29 -11.70 34.55 -30.32
CA ALA A 29 -12.36 35.84 -30.49
C ALA A 29 -12.01 36.81 -29.34
N THR A 30 -11.40 37.92 -29.72
CA THR A 30 -11.16 39.13 -28.92
C THR A 30 -12.41 40.01 -28.98
N ASN A 31 -12.84 40.61 -27.86
CA ASN A 31 -13.30 42.00 -27.90
C ASN A 31 -13.33 42.67 -26.51
N SER A 32 -12.91 43.94 -26.54
CA SER A 32 -12.71 44.85 -25.42
C SER A 32 -13.97 45.66 -25.09
N ASN A 33 -13.92 46.26 -23.90
CA ASN A 33 -14.45 47.58 -23.46
C ASN A 33 -15.56 47.60 -22.39
N SER A 34 -15.08 47.97 -21.19
CA SER A 34 -15.44 49.14 -20.37
C SER A 34 -16.91 49.62 -20.25
N ASP A 35 -17.31 49.67 -18.97
CA ASP A 35 -17.73 50.88 -18.24
C ASP A 35 -19.22 51.14 -17.93
N THR A 36 -19.44 51.12 -16.61
CA THR A 36 -20.20 52.08 -15.78
C THR A 36 -21.70 51.86 -15.56
N SER A 37 -22.06 51.47 -14.31
CA SER A 37 -22.90 52.29 -13.41
C SER A 37 -23.05 51.68 -12.00
N SER A 38 -22.84 52.52 -10.97
CA SER A 38 -23.18 52.33 -9.54
C SER A 38 -24.72 52.46 -9.31
N PRO A 39 -25.32 52.21 -8.12
CA PRO A 39 -24.76 52.27 -6.75
C PRO A 39 -25.21 51.19 -5.74
N ALA A 40 -24.57 51.28 -4.56
CA ALA A 40 -24.80 50.68 -3.25
C ALA A 40 -26.16 50.01 -2.93
N ASN A 41 -26.07 48.83 -2.31
CA ASN A 41 -26.99 48.46 -1.23
C ASN A 41 -26.29 47.57 -0.18
N THR A 42 -26.34 48.04 1.06
CA THR A 42 -25.87 47.38 2.29
C THR A 42 -26.87 46.31 2.73
N ILE A 43 -26.44 45.11 3.13
CA ILE A 43 -27.09 44.22 4.13
C ILE A 43 -26.07 43.14 4.61
N ASN A 44 -25.72 43.24 5.90
CA ASN A 44 -25.46 42.23 6.97
C ASN A 44 -24.61 40.93 6.75
N SER A 45 -23.59 40.81 7.64
CA SER A 45 -22.95 39.63 8.30
C SER A 45 -23.74 38.30 8.41
N PRO A 46 -23.11 37.14 8.76
CA PRO A 46 -21.69 36.82 8.98
C PRO A 46 -21.21 35.56 8.23
N GLU A 47 -20.01 35.57 7.65
CA GLU A 47 -19.41 34.36 7.05
C GLU A 47 -18.36 33.77 8.00
N ASN A 48 -18.81 32.96 8.95
CA ASN A 48 -17.93 31.99 9.60
C ASN A 48 -17.58 30.92 8.56
N SER A 49 -16.50 31.14 7.80
CA SER A 49 -15.84 30.05 7.07
C SER A 49 -15.33 29.01 8.08
N PRO A 50 -15.75 27.74 8.00
CA PRO A 50 -15.06 26.70 8.74
C PRO A 50 -13.70 26.50 8.09
N THR A 51 -12.66 26.89 8.82
CA THR A 51 -11.27 26.53 8.56
C THR A 51 -11.19 25.02 8.31
N ALA A 52 -10.71 24.63 7.13
CA ALA A 52 -10.36 23.25 6.85
C ALA A 52 -9.31 22.81 7.88
N THR A 53 -9.71 21.91 8.78
CA THR A 53 -8.79 21.24 9.69
C THR A 53 -7.89 20.36 8.84
N ASP A 54 -6.68 20.84 8.55
CA ASP A 54 -5.58 19.99 8.10
C ASP A 54 -5.36 18.93 9.17
N ASN A 55 -5.91 17.73 8.95
CA ASN A 55 -5.60 16.54 9.72
C ASN A 55 -4.19 16.07 9.33
N ASN A 56 -3.18 16.88 9.63
CA ASN A 56 -1.79 16.49 9.51
C ASN A 56 -1.47 15.58 10.70
N THR A 57 -1.80 14.30 10.57
CA THR A 57 -1.41 13.28 11.55
C THR A 57 0.11 13.21 11.57
N ASN A 58 0.72 13.81 12.58
CA ASN A 58 2.14 13.67 12.89
C ASN A 58 2.40 12.22 13.32
N VAL A 59 2.66 11.34 12.34
CA VAL A 59 3.02 9.95 12.57
C VAL A 59 4.48 9.90 13.02
N ASP A 60 4.73 9.29 14.17
CA ASP A 60 6.09 9.02 14.67
C ASP A 60 6.91 8.30 13.59
N ALA A 61 8.07 8.85 13.24
CA ALA A 61 8.93 8.29 12.20
C ALA A 61 9.32 6.83 12.45
N SER A 62 9.43 6.41 13.72
CA SER A 62 9.69 5.02 14.11
C SER A 62 8.53 4.06 13.83
N ARG A 63 7.34 4.61 13.55
CA ARG A 63 6.10 3.90 13.25
C ARG A 63 5.53 4.22 11.86
N LEU A 64 6.32 4.88 11.02
CA LEU A 64 5.91 5.27 9.68
C LEU A 64 6.06 4.09 8.69
N ILE A 65 5.03 3.89 7.88
CA ILE A 65 5.07 3.10 6.65
C ILE A 65 5.27 4.06 5.49
N SER A 66 6.42 3.96 4.82
CA SER A 66 6.76 4.77 3.64
C SER A 66 6.98 3.87 2.42
N THR A 67 7.17 4.46 1.25
CA THR A 67 7.57 3.72 0.05
C THR A 67 8.97 3.10 0.15
N GLN A 68 9.78 3.54 1.14
CA GLN A 68 11.14 3.05 1.34
C GLN A 68 11.25 2.04 2.50
N GLY A 69 10.20 1.83 3.29
CA GLY A 69 10.18 0.81 4.33
C GLY A 69 9.25 1.12 5.49
N ILE A 70 9.41 0.37 6.58
CA ILE A 70 8.55 0.39 7.77
C ILE A 70 9.41 0.60 9.02
N GLY A 71 9.11 1.64 9.81
CA GLY A 71 9.88 1.98 11.00
C GLY A 71 11.34 2.29 10.69
N ASP A 72 12.29 1.56 11.26
CA ASP A 72 13.72 1.67 10.93
C ASP A 72 14.16 0.79 9.76
N ALA A 73 13.36 -0.21 9.36
CA ALA A 73 13.70 -1.07 8.24
C ALA A 73 13.51 -0.33 6.91
N ARG A 74 14.50 -0.44 6.02
CA ARG A 74 14.52 0.18 4.69
C ARG A 74 14.77 -0.87 3.63
N LEU A 75 14.12 -0.70 2.48
CA LEU A 75 14.43 -1.48 1.28
C LEU A 75 15.88 -1.22 0.86
N GLY A 76 16.56 -2.27 0.39
CA GLY A 76 17.94 -2.22 -0.11
C GLY A 76 19.02 -2.24 0.97
N MET A 77 18.72 -1.90 2.23
CA MET A 77 19.65 -2.09 3.34
C MET A 77 19.87 -3.58 3.60
N THR A 78 21.01 -3.93 4.15
CA THR A 78 21.33 -5.29 4.57
C THR A 78 20.69 -5.62 5.91
N TYR A 79 20.43 -6.91 6.16
CA TYR A 79 19.92 -7.36 7.45
C TYR A 79 20.87 -7.02 8.62
N GLY A 80 22.18 -7.04 8.39
CA GLY A 80 23.18 -6.63 9.37
C GLY A 80 23.13 -5.14 9.69
N GLU A 81 22.83 -4.29 8.71
CA GLU A 81 22.60 -2.86 8.95
C GLU A 81 21.33 -2.63 9.75
N LEU A 82 20.25 -3.37 9.48
CA LEU A 82 19.01 -3.28 10.25
C LEU A 82 19.26 -3.60 11.73
N LYS A 83 20.00 -4.68 11.98
CA LYS A 83 20.36 -5.08 13.35
C LYS A 83 21.17 -4.02 14.11
N LYS A 84 21.96 -3.21 13.42
CA LYS A 84 22.72 -2.10 14.02
C LYS A 84 21.87 -0.86 14.26
N ALA A 85 20.83 -0.65 13.46
CA ALA A 85 19.93 0.49 13.58
C ALA A 85 18.93 0.33 14.74
N LEU A 86 18.59 -0.91 15.09
CA LEU A 86 17.60 -1.22 16.12
C LEU A 86 18.20 -1.33 17.52
N ASP A 87 17.34 -1.15 18.53
CA ASP A 87 17.72 -1.26 19.94
C ASP A 87 18.28 -2.66 20.27
N SER A 88 19.24 -2.71 21.20
CA SER A 88 19.87 -3.95 21.67
C SER A 88 18.90 -5.01 22.24
N LYS A 89 17.69 -4.61 22.63
CA LYS A 89 16.62 -5.51 23.13
C LYS A 89 15.77 -6.10 22.01
N THR A 90 15.99 -5.69 20.77
CA THR A 90 15.30 -6.25 19.61
C THR A 90 15.69 -7.72 19.44
N THR A 91 14.71 -8.60 19.28
CA THR A 91 14.93 -10.02 18.99
C THR A 91 14.48 -10.37 17.59
N TYR A 92 15.08 -11.42 17.03
CA TYR A 92 14.87 -11.85 15.67
C TYR A 92 14.53 -13.32 15.66
N GLU A 93 13.36 -13.67 15.11
CA GLU A 93 12.87 -15.04 15.08
C GLU A 93 12.55 -15.45 13.65
N VAL A 94 13.18 -16.53 13.18
CA VAL A 94 12.85 -17.10 11.87
C VAL A 94 11.50 -17.82 11.95
N LYS A 95 10.62 -17.49 11.01
CA LYS A 95 9.32 -18.11 10.78
C LYS A 95 9.40 -18.89 9.47
N SER A 96 9.46 -20.22 9.56
CA SER A 96 9.54 -21.12 8.42
C SER A 96 8.62 -22.34 8.62
N PRO A 97 7.61 -22.56 7.76
CA PRO A 97 7.18 -21.65 6.69
C PRO A 97 6.48 -20.40 7.25
N PHE A 98 6.59 -19.26 6.56
CA PHE A 98 5.75 -18.08 6.83
C PHE A 98 4.53 -18.02 5.89
N MET A 99 4.76 -18.31 4.61
CA MET A 99 3.75 -18.63 3.59
C MET A 99 4.35 -19.64 2.62
N VAL A 100 3.57 -20.15 1.65
CA VAL A 100 3.97 -21.30 0.81
C VAL A 100 5.39 -21.17 0.23
N ASP A 101 5.69 -20.02 -0.37
CA ASP A 101 6.97 -19.77 -1.04
C ASP A 101 7.93 -18.82 -0.28
N PHE A 102 7.56 -18.39 0.93
CA PHE A 102 8.38 -17.43 1.67
C PHE A 102 8.53 -17.82 3.14
N ASP A 103 9.76 -17.64 3.62
CA ASP A 103 10.06 -17.55 5.04
C ASP A 103 10.05 -16.08 5.47
N ALA A 104 10.10 -15.86 6.77
CA ALA A 104 10.25 -14.53 7.32
C ALA A 104 11.16 -14.50 8.55
N ILE A 105 11.77 -13.34 8.80
CA ILE A 105 12.33 -13.00 10.11
C ILE A 105 11.37 -12.02 10.78
N ALA A 106 10.75 -12.44 11.88
CA ALA A 106 10.00 -11.57 12.76
C ALA A 106 10.98 -10.69 13.56
N VAL A 107 10.83 -9.38 13.45
CA VAL A 107 11.58 -8.38 14.22
C VAL A 107 10.70 -7.97 15.39
N ASN A 108 11.13 -8.31 16.61
CA ASN A 108 10.33 -8.13 17.80
C ASN A 108 10.99 -7.14 18.77
N GLN A 109 10.19 -6.28 19.38
CA GLN A 109 10.62 -5.36 20.43
C GLN A 109 9.52 -5.26 21.47
N ASP A 110 9.90 -5.26 22.76
CA ASP A 110 8.97 -5.15 23.90
C ASP A 110 7.80 -6.16 23.85
N GLY A 111 8.08 -7.39 23.40
CA GLY A 111 7.09 -8.47 23.30
C GLY A 111 6.11 -8.35 22.13
N LYS A 112 6.28 -7.36 21.24
CA LYS A 112 5.49 -7.18 20.02
C LYS A 112 6.33 -7.43 18.79
N THR A 113 5.73 -8.07 17.77
CA THR A 113 6.32 -8.06 16.43
C THR A 113 6.08 -6.69 15.79
N LEU A 114 7.16 -6.03 15.38
CA LEU A 114 7.09 -4.76 14.67
C LEU A 114 6.74 -4.99 13.21
N TYR A 115 7.50 -5.87 12.57
CA TYR A 115 7.35 -6.26 11.17
C TYR A 115 8.13 -7.55 10.89
N TYR A 116 7.93 -8.06 9.69
CA TYR A 116 8.54 -9.26 9.14
C TYR A 116 9.41 -8.86 7.94
N ILE A 117 10.63 -9.38 7.89
CA ILE A 117 11.46 -9.37 6.67
C ILE A 117 11.19 -10.67 5.95
N THR A 118 10.52 -10.61 4.80
CA THR A 118 10.13 -11.81 4.03
C THR A 118 11.11 -12.07 2.90
N TYR A 119 11.47 -13.33 2.69
CA TYR A 119 12.40 -13.77 1.65
C TYR A 119 11.99 -15.14 1.10
N PRO A 120 12.37 -15.49 -0.15
CA PRO A 120 12.03 -16.79 -0.73
C PRO A 120 12.50 -17.94 0.16
N SER A 121 11.66 -18.95 0.39
CA SER A 121 11.99 -20.10 1.24
C SER A 121 13.13 -20.97 0.69
N THR A 122 13.51 -20.77 -0.58
CA THR A 122 14.66 -21.41 -1.22
C THR A 122 15.99 -20.75 -0.88
N ASP A 123 15.96 -19.57 -0.26
CA ASP A 123 17.13 -18.72 -0.06
C ASP A 123 17.60 -18.77 1.39
N THR A 124 18.92 -18.67 1.58
CA THR A 124 19.49 -18.38 2.90
C THR A 124 19.50 -16.87 3.11
N PHE A 125 18.95 -16.41 4.24
CA PHE A 125 18.98 -15.00 4.61
C PHE A 125 20.01 -14.72 5.70
N SER A 126 21.02 -13.91 5.39
CA SER A 126 22.15 -13.61 6.28
C SER A 126 22.31 -12.10 6.47
N ASP A 127 23.27 -11.68 7.30
CA ASP A 127 23.55 -10.28 7.59
C ASP A 127 23.94 -9.46 6.36
N SER A 128 24.44 -10.11 5.31
CA SER A 128 24.75 -9.47 4.03
C SER A 128 23.57 -9.44 3.05
N SER A 129 22.47 -10.17 3.34
CA SER A 129 21.29 -10.20 2.47
C SER A 129 20.59 -8.85 2.50
N LYS A 130 20.19 -8.38 1.31
CA LYS A 130 19.40 -7.16 1.17
C LYS A 130 17.94 -7.41 1.53
N ILE A 131 17.34 -6.42 2.17
CA ILE A 131 15.91 -6.41 2.46
C ILE A 131 15.17 -5.95 1.22
N GLU A 132 14.35 -6.83 0.64
CA GLU A 132 13.54 -6.52 -0.54
C GLU A 132 12.05 -6.43 -0.24
N THR A 133 11.60 -6.95 0.90
CA THR A 133 10.20 -6.86 1.33
C THR A 133 10.09 -6.80 2.84
N ILE A 134 9.28 -5.85 3.32
CA ILE A 134 8.99 -5.63 4.73
C ILE A 134 7.47 -5.67 4.89
N THR A 135 6.95 -6.53 5.76
CA THR A 135 5.51 -6.65 6.01
C THR A 135 5.19 -6.40 7.47
N THR A 136 4.19 -5.58 7.77
CA THR A 136 3.69 -5.42 9.14
C THR A 136 2.23 -5.88 9.25
N GLU A 137 1.95 -6.57 10.36
CA GLU A 137 0.60 -6.86 10.87
C GLU A 137 0.33 -6.09 12.17
N ASN A 138 1.20 -5.13 12.51
CA ASN A 138 1.12 -4.37 13.75
C ASN A 138 0.32 -3.06 13.52
N PRO A 139 -0.78 -2.83 14.25
CA PRO A 139 -1.62 -1.63 14.10
C PRO A 139 -0.94 -0.34 14.58
N ASP A 140 0.19 -0.43 15.28
CA ASP A 140 0.95 0.73 15.72
C ASP A 140 1.62 1.47 14.55
N PHE A 141 1.71 0.85 13.37
CA PHE A 141 2.34 1.41 12.16
C PHE A 141 1.32 1.95 11.16
N LEU A 142 1.57 3.17 10.66
CA LEU A 142 0.68 3.88 9.74
C LEU A 142 1.46 4.51 8.60
N THR A 143 0.83 4.63 7.43
CA THR A 143 1.35 5.51 6.37
C THR A 143 1.28 6.97 6.78
N ASP A 144 1.96 7.84 6.02
CA ASP A 144 1.86 9.30 6.13
C ASP A 144 0.43 9.83 6.02
N LYS A 145 -0.47 9.08 5.36
CA LYS A 145 -1.91 9.37 5.28
C LYS A 145 -2.76 8.68 6.35
N GLY A 146 -2.14 8.10 7.38
CA GLY A 146 -2.84 7.45 8.49
C GLY A 146 -3.58 6.17 8.06
N VAL A 147 -3.07 5.42 7.09
CA VAL A 147 -3.60 4.12 6.67
C VAL A 147 -2.69 3.01 7.18
N GLY A 148 -3.24 1.97 7.80
CA GLY A 148 -2.46 0.86 8.34
C GLY A 148 -3.34 -0.29 8.77
N VAL A 149 -2.75 -1.23 9.51
CA VAL A 149 -3.44 -2.44 9.97
C VAL A 149 -4.61 -2.07 10.89
N GLY A 150 -5.74 -2.76 10.72
CA GLY A 150 -6.97 -2.52 11.46
C GLY A 150 -7.85 -1.39 10.89
N LYS A 151 -7.35 -0.53 9.99
CA LYS A 151 -8.20 0.47 9.34
C LYS A 151 -9.19 -0.18 8.40
N LYS A 152 -10.46 0.26 8.41
CA LYS A 152 -11.47 -0.20 7.43
C LYS A 152 -11.03 0.19 6.03
N ILE A 153 -11.20 -0.73 5.07
CA ILE A 153 -10.89 -0.45 3.65
C ILE A 153 -11.68 0.76 3.17
N LYS A 154 -12.96 0.85 3.56
CA LYS A 154 -13.83 1.97 3.18
C LYS A 154 -13.30 3.31 3.66
N ASP A 155 -12.78 3.37 4.89
CA ASP A 155 -12.25 4.62 5.46
C ASP A 155 -10.92 5.02 4.80
N ALA A 156 -10.11 4.03 4.40
CA ALA A 156 -8.86 4.26 3.67
C ALA A 156 -9.08 4.86 2.26
N GLU A 157 -10.29 4.73 1.68
CA GLU A 157 -10.62 5.38 0.40
C GLU A 157 -10.52 6.92 0.48
N THR A 158 -10.70 7.51 1.65
CA THR A 158 -10.53 8.96 1.85
C THR A 158 -9.08 9.40 1.58
N ALA A 159 -8.11 8.54 1.87
CA ALA A 159 -6.68 8.83 1.74
C ALA A 159 -6.12 8.48 0.35
N TYR A 160 -6.56 7.35 -0.21
CA TYR A 160 -6.00 6.78 -1.44
C TYR A 160 -7.02 6.60 -2.58
N GLY A 161 -8.24 7.11 -2.46
CA GLY A 161 -9.28 6.96 -3.47
C GLY A 161 -9.94 5.57 -3.47
N LYS A 162 -10.84 5.33 -4.42
CA LYS A 162 -11.68 4.13 -4.50
C LYS A 162 -10.85 2.84 -4.41
N ALA A 163 -11.32 1.88 -3.61
CA ALA A 163 -10.72 0.56 -3.44
C ALA A 163 -11.27 -0.45 -4.44
N THR A 164 -10.39 -1.30 -4.95
CA THR A 164 -10.70 -2.49 -5.73
C THR A 164 -10.03 -3.69 -5.05
N LEU A 165 -10.78 -4.76 -4.79
CA LEU A 165 -10.22 -6.00 -4.27
C LEU A 165 -9.98 -6.96 -5.42
N GLY A 166 -8.82 -7.61 -5.44
CA GLY A 166 -8.48 -8.57 -6.48
C GLY A 166 -7.68 -9.75 -5.96
N TYR A 167 -7.87 -10.90 -6.61
CA TYR A 167 -7.06 -12.10 -6.39
C TYR A 167 -6.79 -12.81 -7.71
N HIS A 168 -5.74 -13.65 -7.70
CA HIS A 168 -5.33 -14.46 -8.83
C HIS A 168 -5.29 -15.93 -8.43
N THR A 169 -5.95 -16.80 -9.20
CA THR A 169 -6.07 -18.23 -8.84
C THR A 169 -4.73 -18.98 -8.89
N GLN A 170 -3.79 -18.53 -9.73
CA GLN A 170 -2.43 -19.11 -9.78
C GLN A 170 -1.53 -18.69 -8.61
N ASN A 171 -1.87 -17.61 -7.88
CA ASN A 171 -1.05 -17.08 -6.78
C ASN A 171 -1.68 -17.38 -5.42
N GLU A 172 -2.04 -18.65 -5.21
CA GLU A 172 -2.71 -19.17 -4.00
C GLU A 172 -4.06 -18.49 -3.69
N SER A 173 -4.64 -17.77 -4.66
CA SER A 173 -5.86 -16.97 -4.44
C SER A 173 -5.73 -15.98 -3.27
N ARG A 174 -4.54 -15.38 -3.08
CA ARG A 174 -4.35 -14.30 -2.11
C ARG A 174 -5.04 -13.04 -2.61
N GLU A 175 -5.98 -12.52 -1.81
CA GLU A 175 -6.67 -11.27 -2.10
C GLU A 175 -5.85 -10.07 -1.61
N TYR A 176 -5.89 -9.01 -2.41
CA TYR A 176 -5.24 -7.72 -2.17
C TYR A 176 -6.24 -6.60 -2.37
N VAL A 177 -5.97 -5.47 -1.72
CA VAL A 177 -6.69 -4.21 -1.94
C VAL A 177 -5.79 -3.28 -2.72
N THR A 178 -6.31 -2.74 -3.82
CA THR A 178 -5.68 -1.67 -4.59
C THR A 178 -6.53 -0.41 -4.48
N PHE A 179 -5.95 0.69 -4.05
CA PHE A 179 -6.60 2.00 -4.07
C PHE A 179 -6.12 2.82 -5.27
N ALA A 180 -7.00 3.66 -5.83
CA ALA A 180 -6.73 4.44 -7.04
C ALA A 180 -5.43 5.28 -7.01
N ASN A 181 -5.08 5.82 -5.84
CA ASN A 181 -3.95 6.72 -5.61
C ASN A 181 -2.95 6.14 -4.60
N GLN A 182 -2.89 4.81 -4.42
CA GLN A 182 -1.91 4.21 -3.51
C GLN A 182 -0.49 4.32 -4.08
N PRO A 183 0.54 4.45 -3.23
CA PRO A 183 1.92 4.29 -3.66
C PRO A 183 2.16 2.90 -4.19
N SER A 184 2.97 2.84 -5.23
CA SER A 184 3.12 1.68 -6.07
C SER A 184 3.92 0.55 -5.39
N ASP A 185 4.73 0.91 -4.39
CA ASP A 185 5.60 0.03 -3.60
C ASP A 185 4.92 -0.48 -2.33
N ILE A 186 3.68 -0.05 -2.08
CA ILE A 186 2.89 -0.44 -0.91
C ILE A 186 1.75 -1.35 -1.36
N SER A 187 1.63 -2.49 -0.70
CA SER A 187 0.57 -3.48 -0.91
C SER A 187 -0.25 -3.66 0.36
N PHE A 188 -1.57 -3.73 0.22
CA PHE A 188 -2.51 -3.91 1.32
C PHE A 188 -3.24 -5.25 1.17
N ARG A 189 -3.39 -5.98 2.28
CA ARG A 189 -4.22 -7.19 2.30
C ARG A 189 -5.43 -7.02 3.20
N PRO A 190 -6.62 -7.49 2.77
CA PRO A 190 -7.79 -7.50 3.63
C PRO A 190 -7.68 -8.60 4.70
N LEU A 191 -8.31 -8.37 5.85
CA LEU A 191 -8.55 -9.43 6.83
C LEU A 191 -9.71 -10.30 6.35
N THR A 192 -9.42 -11.58 6.14
CA THR A 192 -10.43 -12.57 5.73
C THR A 192 -10.31 -13.85 6.55
N PRO A 193 -11.44 -14.55 6.81
CA PRO A 193 -11.39 -15.92 7.29
C PRO A 193 -10.69 -16.85 6.29
N PRO A 194 -10.06 -17.95 6.74
CA PRO A 194 -9.46 -18.93 5.84
C PRO A 194 -10.43 -19.41 4.74
N GLY A 195 -9.97 -19.41 3.49
CA GLY A 195 -10.77 -19.83 2.34
C GLY A 195 -11.92 -18.88 1.97
N LYS A 196 -11.93 -17.65 2.48
CA LYS A 196 -12.94 -16.62 2.16
C LYS A 196 -12.28 -15.35 1.63
N PHE A 197 -13.07 -14.60 0.86
CA PHE A 197 -12.72 -13.27 0.37
C PHE A 197 -13.48 -12.18 1.13
N ALA A 198 -12.90 -10.98 1.17
CA ALA A 198 -13.56 -9.76 1.57
C ALA A 198 -14.39 -9.18 0.43
N GLY A 199 -13.89 -9.32 -0.81
CA GLY A 199 -14.58 -8.94 -2.03
C GLY A 199 -15.81 -9.81 -2.31
N ILE A 200 -16.81 -9.19 -2.90
CA ILE A 200 -18.02 -9.82 -3.40
C ILE A 200 -17.84 -9.96 -4.92
N TYR A 201 -17.44 -11.15 -5.35
CA TYR A 201 -17.12 -11.45 -6.74
C TYR A 201 -18.33 -12.01 -7.49
N LYS A 202 -18.53 -11.55 -8.72
CA LYS A 202 -19.54 -12.09 -9.63
C LYS A 202 -19.00 -13.37 -10.29
N SER A 203 -19.89 -14.35 -10.46
CA SER A 203 -19.60 -15.56 -11.23
C SER A 203 -19.83 -15.27 -12.74
N PRO A 204 -19.12 -15.94 -13.67
CA PRO A 204 -18.07 -16.94 -13.46
C PRO A 204 -16.74 -16.33 -13.03
N LEU A 205 -16.02 -17.04 -12.17
CA LEU A 205 -14.68 -16.67 -11.76
C LEU A 205 -13.69 -16.96 -12.88
N LYS A 206 -12.76 -16.03 -13.10
CA LYS A 206 -11.66 -16.14 -14.06
C LYS A 206 -10.35 -16.42 -13.33
N GLU A 207 -9.25 -16.45 -14.07
CA GLU A 207 -7.91 -16.56 -13.47
C GLU A 207 -7.58 -15.34 -12.59
N TYR A 208 -7.82 -14.15 -13.11
CA TYR A 208 -7.82 -12.89 -12.36
C TYR A 208 -9.24 -12.43 -12.09
N ASN A 209 -9.54 -12.08 -10.84
CA ASN A 209 -10.83 -11.59 -10.42
C ASN A 209 -10.66 -10.28 -9.67
N GLU A 210 -11.51 -9.31 -9.99
CA GLU A 210 -11.55 -8.01 -9.33
C GLU A 210 -12.99 -7.60 -9.01
N THR A 211 -13.16 -6.79 -7.98
CA THR A 211 -14.47 -6.25 -7.58
C THR A 211 -14.29 -4.94 -6.83
N ASP A 212 -15.24 -4.02 -7.01
CA ASP A 212 -15.37 -2.81 -6.21
C ASP A 212 -16.41 -2.97 -5.07
N GLN A 213 -16.97 -4.17 -4.93
CA GLN A 213 -17.91 -4.52 -3.86
C GLN A 213 -17.19 -5.39 -2.82
N PHE A 214 -17.25 -5.00 -1.56
CA PHE A 214 -16.63 -5.73 -0.46
C PHE A 214 -17.44 -5.54 0.83
N LYS A 215 -17.21 -6.42 1.81
CA LYS A 215 -17.91 -6.35 3.10
C LYS A 215 -17.54 -5.04 3.83
N GLN A 216 -18.55 -4.33 4.33
CA GLN A 216 -18.40 -2.98 4.87
C GLN A 216 -17.41 -2.88 6.05
N ASP A 217 -17.33 -3.92 6.87
CA ASP A 217 -16.46 -3.97 8.04
C ASP A 217 -15.10 -4.64 7.77
N THR A 218 -14.74 -4.89 6.51
CA THR A 218 -13.40 -5.41 6.20
C THR A 218 -12.34 -4.37 6.55
N VAL A 219 -11.39 -4.81 7.35
CA VAL A 219 -10.19 -4.06 7.74
C VAL A 219 -8.95 -4.56 6.99
N ILE A 220 -7.92 -3.72 6.95
CA ILE A 220 -6.58 -4.09 6.49
C ILE A 220 -5.95 -5.05 7.52
N LYS A 221 -5.51 -6.22 7.06
CA LYS A 221 -4.78 -7.20 7.89
C LYS A 221 -3.29 -6.90 7.95
N SER A 222 -2.70 -6.60 6.79
CA SER A 222 -1.27 -6.43 6.65
C SER A 222 -0.96 -5.37 5.61
N VAL A 223 0.17 -4.70 5.81
CA VAL A 223 0.76 -3.77 4.85
C VAL A 223 2.17 -4.22 4.53
N SER A 224 2.49 -4.31 3.24
CA SER A 224 3.81 -4.70 2.76
C SER A 224 4.43 -3.57 1.95
N VAL A 225 5.71 -3.31 2.17
CA VAL A 225 6.56 -2.43 1.35
C VAL A 225 7.55 -3.31 0.61
N LEU A 226 7.61 -3.19 -0.72
CA LEU A 226 8.34 -4.11 -1.58
C LEU A 226 9.19 -3.38 -2.62
N SER A 227 10.41 -3.88 -2.85
CA SER A 227 11.33 -3.35 -3.85
C SER A 227 10.80 -3.62 -5.25
N ARG A 228 10.88 -2.60 -6.12
CA ARG A 228 10.70 -2.75 -7.55
C ARG A 228 12.07 -2.91 -8.19
N ASN A 229 12.51 -4.15 -8.34
CA ASN A 229 13.72 -4.49 -9.09
C ASN A 229 13.47 -4.42 -10.61
#